data_AF-A0A6B3HU87-F1
#
_entry.id   AF-A0A6B3HU87-F1
#
_cell.length_a   1.000
_cell.length_b   1.000
_cell.length_c   1.000
_cell.angle_alpha   90.00
_cell.angle_beta   90.00
_cell.angle_gamma   90.00
#
_symmetry.space_group_name_H-M   'P 1'
#
loop_
_entity.id
_entity.type
_entity.pdbx_description
1 polymer ?
#
loop_
_entity_poly.entity_id
_entity_poly.type
_entity_poly.pdbx_seq_one_letter_code
_entity_poly.pdbx_strand_id
1 'polypeptide(L)'
;HGIRILPGPSSLWFDARGKRLPVPLFPGFDTLGTLEHIMKSGYGYTWFVLNQRIIGKEFALSGSEQNPDLTGKSVRDVIGRARADVPAPVKAFMDHGADFVVEKDLDALVRGMNAITGDGLIDAEELRREITARDREIANPFTKDLQVTAIHGARAYLGDRLIRTAKPHRVLDPAAGPLIAVRLNILTR
;
A
#
# COMPACT_ATOMS: atom_id res chain seq x y z
N HIS A 1 -18.84 2.97 4.97
CA HIS A 1 -18.00 4.05 5.54
C HIS A 1 -16.68 4.02 4.79
N GLY A 2 -16.38 5.04 3.97
CA GLY A 2 -15.16 5.08 3.18
C GLY A 2 -13.97 5.51 4.05
N ILE A 3 -12.85 4.79 3.94
CA ILE A 3 -11.60 5.14 4.60
C ILE A 3 -10.76 5.97 3.62
N ARG A 4 -10.26 7.10 4.08
CA ARG A 4 -9.23 7.85 3.35
C ARG A 4 -7.87 7.36 3.81
N ILE A 5 -7.11 6.79 2.90
CA ILE A 5 -5.76 6.29 3.17
C ILE A 5 -4.78 7.41 2.84
N LEU A 6 -3.83 7.63 3.73
CA LEU A 6 -2.64 8.44 3.47
C LEU A 6 -1.46 7.48 3.29
N PRO A 7 -1.24 6.96 2.06
CA PRO A 7 -0.21 5.96 1.83
C PRO A 7 1.18 6.60 1.82
N GLY A 8 2.16 5.85 2.31
CA GLY A 8 3.56 6.09 1.96
C GLY A 8 3.90 5.55 0.56
N PRO A 9 5.14 5.81 0.09
CA PRO A 9 5.52 5.53 -1.30
C PRO A 9 5.75 4.04 -1.59
N SER A 10 5.75 3.16 -0.59
CA SER A 10 6.24 1.77 -0.76
C SER A 10 5.23 0.80 -1.37
N SER A 11 3.93 1.09 -1.29
CA SER A 11 2.88 0.22 -1.81
C SER A 11 2.90 0.20 -3.34
N LEU A 12 2.74 -0.97 -3.97
CA LEU A 12 2.55 -1.04 -5.40
C LEU A 12 1.08 -0.72 -5.73
N TRP A 13 0.85 0.17 -6.68
CA TRP A 13 -0.49 0.57 -7.11
C TRP A 13 -0.81 -0.02 -8.47
N PHE A 14 -1.87 -0.80 -8.53
CA PHE A 14 -2.34 -1.49 -9.72
C PHE A 14 -3.73 -1.00 -10.13
N ASP A 15 -4.00 -0.95 -11.44
CA ASP A 15 -5.34 -0.83 -11.98
C ASP A 15 -6.18 -2.09 -11.67
N ALA A 16 -7.46 -2.06 -12.03
CA ALA A 16 -8.38 -3.18 -11.82
C ALA A 16 -7.95 -4.50 -12.49
N ARG A 17 -7.06 -4.44 -13.49
CA ARG A 17 -6.55 -5.59 -14.26
C ARG A 17 -5.15 -6.01 -13.82
N GLY A 18 -4.64 -5.47 -12.71
CA GLY A 18 -3.33 -5.85 -12.18
C GLY A 18 -2.17 -5.22 -12.95
N LYS A 19 -2.40 -4.16 -13.74
CA LYS A 19 -1.32 -3.39 -14.38
C LYS A 19 -0.87 -2.29 -13.43
N ARG A 20 0.44 -2.21 -13.17
CA ARG A 20 1.01 -1.16 -12.30
C ARG A 20 0.70 0.20 -12.93
N LEU A 21 0.25 1.16 -12.11
CA LEU A 21 0.01 2.50 -12.60
C LEU A 21 1.33 3.10 -13.14
N PRO A 22 1.28 3.81 -14.27
CA PRO A 22 2.48 4.33 -14.91
C PRO A 22 3.12 5.46 -14.10
N VAL A 23 4.39 5.75 -14.37
CA VAL A 23 5.04 6.95 -13.84
C VAL A 23 4.28 8.21 -14.30
N PRO A 24 4.06 9.22 -13.44
CA PRO A 24 4.50 9.35 -12.03
C PRO A 24 3.40 8.98 -11.02
N LEU A 25 2.44 8.13 -11.38
CA LEU A 25 1.19 7.85 -10.64
C LEU A 25 1.40 6.86 -9.48
N PHE A 26 2.39 7.15 -8.63
CA PHE A 26 2.66 6.41 -7.40
C PHE A 26 1.80 6.92 -6.25
N PRO A 27 1.65 6.14 -5.16
CA PRO A 27 0.92 6.58 -3.99
C PRO A 27 1.48 7.92 -3.45
N GLY A 28 0.61 8.94 -3.37
CA GLY A 28 0.95 10.26 -2.83
C GLY A 28 1.72 11.21 -3.76
N PHE A 29 1.82 10.92 -5.06
CA PHE A 29 2.54 11.75 -6.04
C PHE A 29 1.62 12.72 -6.79
N ASP A 30 1.03 12.27 -7.91
CA ASP A 30 0.15 13.09 -8.75
C ASP A 30 -1.30 12.66 -8.58
N THR A 31 -1.99 13.27 -7.62
CA THR A 31 -3.39 12.93 -7.29
C THR A 31 -4.33 13.15 -8.49
N LEU A 32 -4.17 14.24 -9.23
CA LEU A 32 -5.07 14.57 -10.35
C LEU A 32 -4.80 13.67 -11.55
N GLY A 33 -3.53 13.48 -11.91
CA GLY A 33 -3.15 12.55 -12.98
C GLY A 33 -3.54 11.11 -12.64
N THR A 34 -3.46 10.71 -11.38
CA THR A 34 -3.91 9.38 -10.95
C THR A 34 -5.42 9.24 -11.08
N LEU A 35 -6.19 10.24 -10.62
CA LEU A 35 -7.65 10.23 -10.77
C LEU A 35 -8.05 10.15 -12.25
N GLU A 36 -7.43 10.97 -13.11
CA GLU A 36 -7.68 10.96 -14.55
C GLU A 36 -7.36 9.59 -15.18
N HIS A 37 -6.23 8.98 -14.81
CA HIS A 37 -5.84 7.66 -15.30
C HIS A 37 -6.84 6.58 -14.90
N ILE A 38 -7.26 6.56 -13.63
CA ILE A 38 -8.22 5.56 -13.14
C ILE A 38 -9.56 5.75 -13.82
N MET A 39 -10.06 6.98 -13.98
CA MET A 39 -11.30 7.26 -14.70
C MET A 39 -11.27 6.76 -16.15
N LYS A 40 -10.12 6.87 -16.84
CA LYS A 40 -9.94 6.36 -18.21
C LYS A 40 -9.87 4.84 -18.30
N SER A 41 -9.60 4.14 -17.19
CA SER A 41 -9.49 2.67 -17.17
C SER A 41 -10.83 1.96 -17.38
N GLY A 42 -11.96 2.64 -17.14
CA GLY A 42 -13.30 2.07 -17.17
C GLY A 42 -13.69 1.34 -15.88
N TYR A 43 -12.82 1.29 -14.87
CA TYR A 43 -13.07 0.62 -13.60
C TYR A 43 -13.13 1.64 -12.44
N GLY A 44 -14.10 1.45 -11.55
CA GLY A 44 -14.29 2.32 -10.37
C GLY A 44 -13.33 2.03 -9.20
N TYR A 45 -12.43 1.06 -9.36
CA TYR A 45 -11.52 0.62 -8.32
C TYR A 45 -10.09 0.36 -8.81
N THR A 46 -9.17 0.36 -7.86
CA THR A 46 -7.76 -0.01 -8.04
C THR A 46 -7.31 -0.88 -6.86
N TRP A 47 -6.08 -1.39 -6.92
CA TRP A 47 -5.50 -2.20 -5.87
C TRP A 47 -4.19 -1.60 -5.36
N PHE A 48 -4.07 -1.45 -4.05
CA PHE A 48 -2.76 -1.48 -3.42
C PHE A 48 -2.36 -2.91 -3.12
N VAL A 49 -1.13 -3.28 -3.47
CA VAL A 49 -0.49 -4.54 -3.05
C VAL A 49 0.75 -4.20 -2.25
N LEU A 50 0.82 -4.75 -1.04
CA LEU A 50 1.84 -4.48 -0.04
C LEU A 50 1.97 -5.65 0.93
N ASN A 51 2.64 -5.45 2.05
CA ASN A 51 2.78 -6.45 3.11
C ASN A 51 2.64 -5.82 4.51
N GLN A 52 2.64 -6.66 5.54
CA GLN A 52 2.47 -6.23 6.94
C GLN A 52 3.49 -5.15 7.34
N ARG A 53 4.75 -5.28 6.92
CA ARG A 53 5.80 -4.30 7.26
C ARG A 53 5.57 -2.93 6.62
N ILE A 54 5.02 -2.89 5.41
CA ILE A 54 4.65 -1.64 4.74
C ILE A 54 3.40 -1.06 5.40
N ILE A 55 2.31 -1.84 5.53
CA ILE A 55 1.03 -1.30 6.00
C ILE A 55 1.14 -0.76 7.43
N GLY A 56 1.87 -1.47 8.29
CA GLY A 56 2.02 -1.09 9.69
C GLY A 56 2.78 0.21 9.89
N LYS A 57 3.62 0.59 8.94
CA LYS A 57 4.42 1.82 8.99
C LYS A 57 3.83 2.96 8.16
N GLU A 58 3.25 2.65 7.01
CA GLU A 58 2.91 3.64 5.99
C GLU A 58 1.41 3.90 5.83
N PHE A 59 0.52 3.07 6.40
CA PHE A 59 -0.92 3.35 6.34
C PHE A 59 -1.34 4.12 7.59
N ALA A 60 -1.63 5.40 7.40
CA ALA A 60 -2.45 6.17 8.32
C ALA A 60 -3.86 6.30 7.73
N LEU A 61 -4.86 6.10 8.59
CA LEU A 61 -6.24 6.42 8.26
C LEU A 61 -6.40 7.95 8.38
N SER A 62 -7.22 8.60 7.56
CA SER A 62 -7.51 10.03 7.69
C SER A 62 -8.86 10.25 8.38
N GLY A 63 -8.83 10.95 9.50
CA GLY A 63 -9.97 11.23 10.39
C GLY A 63 -9.49 11.26 11.84
N SER A 64 -9.63 12.39 12.52
CA SER A 64 -9.24 12.58 13.92
C SER A 64 -9.90 11.55 14.86
N GLU A 65 -11.15 11.19 14.59
CA GLU A 65 -11.90 10.16 15.34
C GLU A 65 -11.39 8.73 15.10
N GLN A 66 -10.72 8.49 13.98
CA GLN A 66 -10.17 7.18 13.59
C GLN A 66 -8.69 7.04 13.95
N ASN A 67 -8.04 8.14 14.38
CA ASN A 67 -6.69 8.16 14.92
C ASN A 67 -6.68 8.89 16.28
N PRO A 68 -7.30 8.31 17.31
CA PRO A 68 -7.33 8.90 18.65
C PRO A 68 -5.93 9.26 19.18
N ASP A 69 -4.91 8.55 18.70
CA ASP A 69 -3.49 8.73 19.03
C ASP A 69 -2.86 10.02 18.45
N LEU A 70 -3.51 10.64 17.46
CA LEU A 70 -3.05 11.90 16.82
C LEU A 70 -3.82 13.12 17.32
N THR A 71 -4.95 12.94 18.02
CA THR A 71 -5.83 14.01 18.52
C THR A 71 -5.38 14.67 19.83
N GLY A 72 -4.12 14.46 20.22
CA GLY A 72 -3.47 15.20 21.31
C GLY A 72 -3.22 14.35 22.54
N LYS A 73 -2.04 13.71 22.60
CA LYS A 73 -1.17 13.60 23.79
C LYS A 73 0.07 12.73 23.55
N SER A 74 1.10 13.08 24.34
CA SER A 74 2.28 12.34 24.80
C SER A 74 3.16 11.58 23.79
N VAL A 75 4.45 11.91 23.80
CA VAL A 75 5.54 11.16 23.15
C VAL A 75 5.52 9.66 23.54
N ARG A 76 4.91 9.29 24.68
CA ARG A 76 4.78 7.89 25.13
C ARG A 76 3.81 7.07 24.28
N ASP A 77 2.74 7.67 23.75
CA ASP A 77 1.78 6.96 22.90
C ASP A 77 2.34 6.73 21.49
N VAL A 78 3.21 7.64 21.03
CA VAL A 78 4.05 7.44 19.83
C VAL A 78 5.06 6.31 20.03
N ILE A 79 5.61 6.14 21.24
CA ILE A 79 6.49 5.01 21.59
C ILE A 79 5.69 3.69 21.69
N GLY A 80 4.42 3.73 22.11
CA GLY A 80 3.53 2.56 22.12
C GLY A 80 3.37 1.91 20.75
N ARG A 81 3.33 2.72 19.67
CA ARG A 81 3.38 2.23 18.27
C ARG A 81 4.63 1.42 17.94
N ALA A 82 5.74 1.63 18.65
CA ALA A 82 6.97 0.86 18.39
C ALA A 82 6.85 -0.63 18.78
N ARG A 83 5.82 -1.04 19.53
CA ARG A 83 5.61 -2.43 19.96
C ARG A 83 4.63 -3.23 19.12
N ALA A 84 3.73 -2.58 18.38
CA ALA A 84 2.75 -3.26 17.53
C ALA A 84 3.19 -3.18 16.07
N ASP A 85 3.24 -4.32 15.38
CA ASP A 85 3.65 -4.36 13.98
C ASP A 85 2.66 -3.62 13.06
N VAL A 86 1.39 -3.50 13.46
CA VAL A 86 0.35 -2.74 12.76
C VAL A 86 -0.51 -1.99 13.79
N PRO A 87 -0.82 -0.69 13.58
CA PRO A 87 -1.71 0.07 14.46
C PRO A 87 -3.09 -0.58 14.60
N ALA A 88 -3.66 -0.56 15.81
CA ALA A 88 -4.92 -1.25 16.11
C ALA A 88 -6.09 -0.86 15.17
N PRO A 89 -6.30 0.42 14.80
CA PRO A 89 -7.33 0.79 13.83
C PRO A 89 -7.11 0.14 12.46
N VAL A 90 -5.87 0.14 11.96
CA VAL A 90 -5.50 -0.48 10.68
C VAL A 90 -5.70 -1.99 10.74
N LYS A 91 -5.31 -2.63 11.86
CA LYS A 91 -5.51 -4.05 12.07
C LYS A 91 -6.99 -4.44 12.05
N ALA A 92 -7.87 -3.65 12.68
CA ALA A 92 -9.31 -3.90 12.64
C ALA A 92 -9.88 -3.86 11.21
N PHE A 93 -9.37 -2.96 10.35
CA PHE A 93 -9.74 -2.94 8.93
C PHE A 93 -9.17 -4.10 8.14
N MET A 94 -7.95 -4.55 8.45
CA MET A 94 -7.40 -5.76 7.85
C MET A 94 -8.22 -7.00 8.21
N ASP A 95 -8.67 -7.10 9.45
CA ASP A 95 -9.38 -8.27 9.96
C ASP A 95 -10.87 -8.31 9.54
N HIS A 96 -11.49 -7.14 9.32
CA HIS A 96 -12.95 -7.03 9.12
C HIS A 96 -13.36 -6.26 7.86
N GLY A 97 -12.42 -5.66 7.13
CA GLY A 97 -12.69 -4.85 5.96
C GLY A 97 -13.01 -5.70 4.73
N ALA A 98 -14.18 -5.48 4.13
CA ALA A 98 -14.62 -6.18 2.92
C ALA A 98 -13.74 -5.90 1.68
N ASP A 99 -12.89 -4.88 1.74
CA ASP A 99 -11.97 -4.47 0.67
C ASP A 99 -10.53 -5.00 0.88
N PHE A 100 -10.27 -5.76 1.96
CA PHE A 100 -8.95 -6.29 2.29
C PHE A 100 -8.83 -7.77 1.95
N VAL A 101 -7.69 -8.15 1.40
CA VAL A 101 -7.24 -9.54 1.27
C VAL A 101 -5.90 -9.64 2.00
N VAL A 102 -5.77 -10.61 2.90
CA VAL A 102 -4.53 -10.84 3.67
C VAL A 102 -4.15 -12.30 3.52
N GLU A 103 -3.02 -12.56 2.86
CA GLU A 103 -2.62 -13.91 2.47
C GLU A 103 -1.12 -14.14 2.62
N LYS A 104 -0.72 -15.40 2.73
CA LYS A 104 0.70 -15.78 2.94
C LYS A 104 1.51 -15.81 1.66
N ASP A 105 0.85 -15.99 0.51
CA ASP A 105 1.47 -16.09 -0.80
C ASP A 105 0.66 -15.35 -1.86
N LEU A 106 1.32 -15.09 -2.99
CA LEU A 106 0.77 -14.25 -4.05
C LEU A 106 -0.41 -14.93 -4.78
N ASP A 107 -0.40 -16.25 -4.93
CA ASP A 107 -1.46 -16.94 -5.68
C ASP A 107 -2.76 -16.94 -4.86
N ALA A 108 -2.65 -17.13 -3.54
CA ALA A 108 -3.76 -16.94 -2.60
C ALA A 108 -4.26 -15.49 -2.60
N LEU A 109 -3.34 -14.51 -2.60
CA LEU A 109 -3.70 -13.10 -2.66
C LEU A 109 -4.52 -12.78 -3.91
N VAL A 110 -4.07 -13.25 -5.08
CA VAL A 110 -4.75 -13.03 -6.37
C VAL A 110 -6.13 -13.70 -6.39
N ARG A 111 -6.25 -14.92 -5.86
CA ARG A 111 -7.56 -15.58 -5.71
C ARG A 111 -8.51 -14.74 -4.85
N GLY A 112 -8.04 -14.22 -3.72
CA GLY A 112 -8.83 -13.34 -2.86
C GLY A 112 -9.21 -12.02 -3.54
N MET A 113 -8.29 -11.39 -4.28
CA MET A 113 -8.55 -10.17 -5.04
C MET A 113 -9.67 -10.38 -6.06
N ASN A 114 -9.56 -11.46 -6.86
CA ASN A 114 -10.57 -11.82 -7.86
C ASN A 114 -11.91 -12.23 -7.21
N ALA A 115 -11.90 -12.83 -6.02
CA ALA A 115 -13.12 -13.17 -5.29
C ALA A 115 -13.89 -11.93 -4.79
N ILE A 116 -13.18 -10.87 -4.40
CA ILE A 116 -13.80 -9.60 -3.96
C ILE A 116 -14.49 -8.87 -5.11
N THR A 117 -13.92 -8.92 -6.32
CA THR A 117 -14.45 -8.20 -7.49
C THR A 117 -15.44 -9.03 -8.29
N GLY A 118 -15.27 -10.36 -8.31
CA GLY A 118 -16.14 -11.30 -9.03
C GLY A 118 -15.95 -11.33 -10.55
N ASP A 119 -15.03 -10.52 -11.08
CA ASP A 119 -14.76 -10.38 -12.52
C ASP A 119 -13.53 -11.16 -13.01
N GLY A 120 -12.68 -11.63 -12.10
CA GLY A 120 -11.52 -12.48 -12.42
C GLY A 120 -10.45 -11.77 -13.26
N LEU A 121 -10.31 -10.45 -13.14
CA LEU A 121 -9.44 -9.66 -14.01
C LEU A 121 -7.94 -9.75 -13.72
N ILE A 122 -7.55 -10.21 -12.53
CA ILE A 122 -6.14 -10.25 -12.11
C ILE A 122 -5.52 -11.59 -12.49
N ASP A 123 -4.48 -11.55 -13.33
CA ASP A 123 -3.62 -12.69 -13.62
C ASP A 123 -2.43 -12.76 -12.63
N ALA A 124 -2.21 -13.94 -12.05
CA ALA A 124 -1.19 -14.13 -11.02
C ALA A 124 0.24 -13.99 -11.55
N GLU A 125 0.51 -14.49 -12.75
CA GLU A 125 1.85 -14.43 -13.35
C GLU A 125 2.21 -13.02 -13.79
N GLU A 126 1.25 -12.28 -14.34
CA GLU A 126 1.43 -10.88 -14.68
C GLU A 126 1.69 -10.02 -13.43
N LEU A 127 0.90 -10.21 -12.37
CA LEU A 127 1.10 -9.48 -11.13
C LEU A 127 2.46 -9.84 -10.50
N ARG A 128 2.83 -11.12 -10.51
CA ARG A 128 4.14 -11.60 -10.02
C ARG A 128 5.29 -10.96 -10.77
N ARG A 129 5.20 -10.84 -12.10
CA ARG A 129 6.21 -10.19 -12.94
C ARG A 129 6.43 -8.74 -12.53
N GLU A 130 5.36 -7.98 -12.34
CA GLU A 130 5.45 -6.57 -11.93
C GLU A 130 6.07 -6.40 -10.54
N ILE A 131 5.62 -7.19 -9.56
CA ILE A 131 6.15 -7.12 -8.19
C ILE A 131 7.63 -7.53 -8.17
N THR A 132 7.98 -8.61 -8.89
CA THR A 132 9.36 -9.09 -8.98
C THR A 132 10.27 -8.08 -9.65
N ALA A 133 9.80 -7.37 -10.69
CA ALA A 133 10.56 -6.32 -11.34
C ALA A 133 10.92 -5.20 -10.35
N ARG A 134 9.94 -4.70 -9.58
CA ARG A 134 10.20 -3.71 -8.53
C ARG A 134 11.10 -4.24 -7.42
N ASP A 135 10.93 -5.50 -7.00
CA ASP A 135 11.72 -6.10 -5.92
C ASP A 135 13.19 -6.34 -6.28
N ARG A 136 13.49 -6.50 -7.58
CA ARG A 136 14.88 -6.50 -8.08
C ARG A 136 15.51 -5.11 -7.94
N GLU A 137 14.76 -4.07 -8.26
CA GLU A 137 15.24 -2.69 -8.20
C GLU A 137 15.50 -2.20 -6.77
N ILE A 138 14.79 -2.72 -5.77
CA ILE A 138 15.03 -2.37 -4.35
C ILE A 138 16.45 -2.70 -3.85
N ALA A 139 17.05 -3.77 -4.38
CA ALA A 139 18.40 -4.15 -4.03
C ALA A 139 19.46 -3.44 -4.89
N ASN A 140 19.05 -2.68 -5.91
CA ASN A 140 19.93 -2.02 -6.86
C ASN A 140 20.26 -0.59 -6.38
N PRO A 141 21.50 -0.30 -5.94
CA PRO A 141 21.87 1.03 -5.46
C PRO A 141 21.82 2.12 -6.54
N PHE A 142 21.78 1.75 -7.83
CA PHE A 142 21.74 2.66 -8.97
C PHE A 142 20.43 2.52 -9.77
N THR A 143 19.36 2.11 -9.11
CA THR A 143 18.03 1.92 -9.71
C THR A 143 17.59 3.13 -10.55
N LYS A 144 16.85 2.84 -11.62
CA LYS A 144 16.11 3.84 -12.41
C LYS A 144 14.60 3.72 -12.22
N ASP A 145 14.14 2.81 -11.36
CA ASP A 145 12.75 2.79 -10.92
C ASP A 145 12.51 4.02 -10.04
N LEU A 146 11.62 4.89 -10.52
CA LEU A 146 11.32 6.16 -9.87
C LEU A 146 10.57 5.98 -8.55
N GLN A 147 9.80 4.90 -8.37
CA GLN A 147 9.20 4.59 -7.08
C GLN A 147 10.27 4.17 -6.08
N VAL A 148 11.23 3.33 -6.48
CA VAL A 148 12.34 2.93 -5.59
C VAL A 148 13.19 4.14 -5.22
N THR A 149 13.49 5.01 -6.18
CA THR A 149 14.19 6.28 -5.94
C THR A 149 13.42 7.17 -4.96
N ALA A 150 12.09 7.27 -5.10
CA ALA A 150 11.23 8.01 -4.18
C ALA A 150 11.27 7.43 -2.76
N ILE A 151 11.23 6.11 -2.60
CA ILE A 151 11.34 5.45 -1.29
C ILE A 151 12.68 5.79 -0.63
N HIS A 152 13.78 5.74 -1.37
CA HIS A 152 15.09 6.14 -0.85
C HIS A 152 15.15 7.63 -0.48
N GLY A 153 14.59 8.50 -1.33
CA GLY A 153 14.48 9.94 -1.07
C GLY A 153 13.68 10.27 0.20
N ALA A 154 12.50 9.66 0.36
CA ALA A 154 11.69 9.81 1.58
C ALA A 154 12.46 9.39 2.84
N ARG A 155 13.27 8.32 2.74
CA ARG A 155 14.11 7.87 3.86
C ARG A 155 15.36 8.70 4.11
N ALA A 156 15.78 9.57 3.18
CA ALA A 156 16.89 10.49 3.44
C ALA A 156 16.49 11.57 4.47
N TYR A 157 15.20 11.88 4.56
CA TYR A 157 14.66 12.76 5.59
C TYR A 157 14.44 12.00 6.91
N LEU A 158 15.03 12.51 8.01
CA LEU A 158 15.06 11.80 9.30
C LEU A 158 13.65 11.54 9.88
N GLY A 159 12.73 12.51 9.74
CA GLY A 159 11.36 12.38 10.23
C GLY A 159 10.60 11.26 9.52
N ASP A 160 10.67 11.25 8.19
CA ASP A 160 10.01 10.23 7.37
C ASP A 160 10.64 8.85 7.56
N ARG A 161 11.97 8.78 7.70
CA ARG A 161 12.69 7.51 7.94
C ARG A 161 12.23 6.82 9.22
N LEU A 162 12.05 7.59 10.30
CA LEU A 162 11.70 7.06 11.61
C LEU A 162 10.21 6.76 11.72
N ILE A 163 9.36 7.67 11.25
CA ILE A 163 7.93 7.64 11.58
C ILE A 163 7.07 7.13 10.43
N ARG A 164 7.41 7.41 9.17
CA ARG A 164 6.43 7.36 8.06
C ARG A 164 6.73 6.36 6.96
N THR A 165 8.00 6.07 6.67
CA THR A 165 8.40 5.26 5.51
C THR A 165 9.03 3.95 5.96
N ALA A 166 8.54 2.83 5.44
CA ALA A 166 9.07 1.49 5.68
C ALA A 166 10.55 1.41 5.27
N LYS A 167 11.34 0.54 5.93
CA LYS A 167 12.69 0.25 5.44
C LYS A 167 12.55 -0.43 4.07
N PRO A 168 13.34 -0.08 3.03
CA PRO A 168 13.19 -0.69 1.72
C PRO A 168 13.47 -2.19 1.84
N HIS A 169 12.56 -2.99 1.29
CA HIS A 169 12.62 -4.45 1.27
C HIS A 169 11.75 -4.95 0.11
N ARG A 170 11.93 -6.22 -0.25
CA ARG A 170 11.13 -6.88 -1.27
C ARG A 170 9.71 -7.11 -0.77
N VAL A 171 8.70 -6.80 -1.57
CA VAL A 171 7.29 -7.03 -1.24
C VAL A 171 7.05 -8.53 -1.04
N LEU A 172 7.64 -9.38 -1.90
CA LEU A 172 7.49 -10.84 -1.84
C LEU A 172 8.42 -11.53 -0.83
N ASP A 173 9.10 -10.78 0.05
CA ASP A 173 9.88 -11.37 1.14
C ASP A 173 8.92 -11.97 2.21
N PRO A 174 8.92 -13.29 2.44
CA PRO A 174 8.04 -13.90 3.45
C PRO A 174 8.27 -13.34 4.86
N ALA A 175 9.49 -12.87 5.18
CA ALA A 175 9.80 -12.27 6.48
C ALA A 175 9.22 -10.85 6.66
N ALA A 176 8.64 -10.27 5.61
CA ALA A 176 7.92 -9.01 5.67
C ALA A 176 6.39 -9.18 5.59
N GLY A 177 5.93 -10.42 5.39
CA GLY A 177 4.53 -10.79 5.23
C GLY A 177 3.69 -10.73 6.51
N PRO A 178 2.37 -11.06 6.43
CA PRO A 178 1.67 -11.53 5.23
C PRO A 178 1.57 -10.47 4.12
N LEU A 179 1.29 -10.93 2.89
CA LEU A 179 0.92 -10.07 1.77
C LEU A 179 -0.49 -9.53 1.98
N ILE A 180 -0.71 -8.32 1.50
CA ILE A 180 -1.96 -7.59 1.68
C ILE A 180 -2.34 -6.95 0.35
N ALA A 181 -3.59 -7.07 -0.04
CA ALA A 181 -4.20 -6.32 -1.13
C ALA A 181 -5.36 -5.51 -0.58
N VAL A 182 -5.46 -4.24 -0.96
CA VAL A 182 -6.50 -3.32 -0.53
C VAL A 182 -7.19 -2.75 -1.75
N ARG A 183 -8.49 -3.03 -1.91
CA ARG A 183 -9.31 -2.44 -2.97
C ARG A 183 -9.61 -0.99 -2.63
N LEU A 184 -9.23 -0.09 -3.52
CA LEU A 184 -9.47 1.34 -3.39
C LEU A 184 -10.57 1.74 -4.35
N ASN A 185 -11.61 2.39 -3.85
CA ASN A 185 -12.70 2.91 -4.67
C ASN A 185 -12.56 4.42 -4.84
N ILE A 186 -12.88 4.95 -6.04
CA ILE A 186 -13.00 6.40 -6.22
C ILE A 186 -14.30 6.85 -5.55
N LEU A 187 -14.18 7.80 -4.62
CA LEU A 187 -15.34 8.47 -4.03
C LEU A 187 -15.60 9.78 -4.78
N THR A 188 -16.57 9.78 -5.69
CA THR A 188 -17.16 11.01 -6.22
C THR A 188 -18.25 11.47 -5.25
N ARG A 189 -18.13 12.69 -4.72
CA ARG A 189 -19.20 13.38 -3.97
C ARG A 189 -19.87 14.40 -4.88
#